data_AF-A0A538P9I6-F1
#
_entry.id   AF-A0A538P9I6-F1
#
_cell.length_a   1.000
_cell.length_b   1.000
_cell.length_c   1.000
_cell.angle_alpha   90.00
_cell.angle_beta   90.00
_cell.angle_gamma   90.00
#
_symmetry.space_group_name_H-M   'P 1'
#
loop_
_entity.id
_entity.type
_entity.pdbx_description
1 polymer ?
#
loop_
_entity_poly.entity_id
_entity_poly.type
_entity_poly.pdbx_seq_one_letter_code
_entity_poly.pdbx_strand_id
1 'polypeptide(L)'
;MGGITVVHSSTHSDIKTGVLTPELLRSMLRKMILIRRFEEKVEELYLKMALITGPSHLYLGMEAIATGASEALREDDYVLATYRGHGHAVARGTPLYRIFAELMGRVDGTCGGIGGSMHVATWKEKNLMLATAIVGSNIPIATGMGLAVKKKGEARVVAAFFGDGAVNSGAFNEGINLAAVWKVPVIFIC
;
A
#
# COMPACT_ATOMS: atom_id res chain seq x y z
N MET A 1 -7.13 -4.43 -26.17
CA MET A 1 -7.37 -4.65 -24.72
C MET A 1 -7.79 -3.31 -24.14
N GLY A 2 -9.07 -3.17 -23.81
CA GLY A 2 -9.60 -1.94 -23.22
C GLY A 2 -8.95 -1.69 -21.87
N GLY A 3 -8.61 -0.43 -21.58
CA GLY A 3 -8.23 -0.05 -20.22
C GLY A 3 -9.37 -0.38 -19.25
N ILE A 4 -9.05 -0.52 -17.97
CA ILE A 4 -10.08 -0.56 -16.92
C ILE A 4 -10.72 0.83 -16.90
N THR A 5 -11.77 1.04 -17.70
CA THR A 5 -12.46 2.33 -17.83
C THR A 5 -13.73 2.41 -16.98
N VAL A 6 -14.07 1.34 -16.25
CA VAL A 6 -15.29 1.29 -15.45
C VAL A 6 -14.92 1.39 -13.98
N VAL A 7 -15.07 2.59 -13.43
CA VAL A 7 -15.03 2.84 -11.99
C VAL A 7 -16.44 2.57 -11.45
N HIS A 8 -16.61 1.45 -10.77
CA HIS A 8 -17.84 1.20 -10.02
C HIS A 8 -17.72 1.84 -8.65
N SER A 9 -18.59 2.81 -8.35
CA SER A 9 -18.69 3.35 -6.99
C SER A 9 -19.35 2.32 -6.09
N SER A 10 -18.70 1.96 -4.98
CA SER A 10 -19.34 1.13 -3.96
C SER A 10 -20.31 1.95 -3.11
N THR A 11 -21.53 1.46 -2.92
CA THR A 11 -22.58 2.13 -2.12
C THR A 11 -23.32 1.15 -1.22
N HIS A 12 -24.20 1.65 -0.34
CA HIS A 12 -25.02 0.80 0.53
C HIS A 12 -25.91 -0.19 -0.26
N SER A 13 -26.25 0.11 -1.53
CA SER A 13 -27.02 -0.81 -2.36
C SER A 13 -26.25 -2.08 -2.69
N ASP A 14 -24.92 -2.05 -2.66
CA ASP A 14 -24.09 -3.19 -3.02
C ASP A 14 -24.15 -4.31 -1.98
N ILE A 15 -24.54 -3.96 -0.75
CA ILE A 15 -24.91 -4.93 0.28
C ILE A 15 -26.10 -5.77 -0.18
N LYS A 16 -27.10 -5.14 -0.83
CA LYS A 16 -28.28 -5.83 -1.37
C LYS A 16 -27.95 -6.67 -2.61
N THR A 17 -26.97 -6.26 -3.40
CA THR A 17 -26.50 -7.01 -4.58
C THR A 17 -25.57 -8.18 -4.23
N GLY A 18 -25.13 -8.30 -2.97
CA GLY A 18 -24.25 -9.37 -2.50
C GLY A 18 -22.76 -9.15 -2.82
N VAL A 19 -22.38 -8.04 -3.46
CA VAL A 19 -20.97 -7.69 -3.71
C VAL A 19 -20.26 -7.34 -2.40
N LEU A 20 -20.92 -6.63 -1.48
CA LEU A 20 -20.42 -6.33 -0.14
C LEU A 20 -21.15 -7.17 0.90
N THR A 21 -20.71 -8.42 1.09
CA THR A 21 -21.33 -9.33 2.07
C THR A 21 -21.07 -8.88 3.52
N PRO A 22 -21.98 -9.17 4.46
CA PRO A 22 -21.74 -8.91 5.89
C PRO A 22 -20.44 -9.52 6.41
N GLU A 23 -20.06 -10.69 5.91
CA GLU A 23 -18.83 -11.40 6.26
C GLU A 23 -17.59 -10.63 5.79
N LEU A 24 -17.60 -10.13 4.55
CA LEU A 24 -16.54 -9.28 4.01
C LEU A 24 -16.42 -7.98 4.81
N LEU A 25 -17.53 -7.30 5.08
CA LEU A 25 -17.54 -6.06 5.86
C LEU A 25 -17.01 -6.25 7.28
N ARG A 26 -17.37 -7.36 7.95
CA ARG A 26 -16.79 -7.72 9.26
C ARG A 26 -15.29 -8.00 9.17
N SER A 27 -14.83 -8.67 8.10
CA SER A 27 -13.41 -8.91 7.87
C SER A 27 -12.64 -7.60 7.69
N MET A 28 -13.14 -6.70 6.86
CA MET A 28 -12.57 -5.36 6.64
C MET A 28 -12.53 -4.56 7.95
N LEU A 29 -13.61 -4.56 8.74
CA LEU A 29 -13.64 -3.90 10.04
C LEU A 29 -12.58 -4.45 11.00
N ARG A 30 -12.44 -5.77 11.09
CA ARG A 30 -11.38 -6.41 11.91
C ARG A 30 -9.98 -6.00 11.44
N LYS A 31 -9.76 -5.93 10.13
CA LYS A 31 -8.49 -5.50 9.54
C LYS A 31 -8.19 -4.02 9.86
N MET A 32 -9.17 -3.13 9.76
CA MET A 32 -9.01 -1.73 10.17
C MET A 32 -8.70 -1.59 11.66
N ILE A 33 -9.40 -2.33 12.53
CA ILE A 33 -9.12 -2.35 13.97
C ILE A 33 -7.71 -2.89 14.24
N LEU A 34 -7.28 -3.93 13.52
CA LEU A 34 -5.94 -4.49 13.66
C LEU A 34 -4.87 -3.45 13.29
N ILE A 35 -5.04 -2.74 12.17
CA ILE A 35 -4.14 -1.64 11.79
C ILE A 35 -4.10 -0.60 12.89
N ARG A 36 -5.26 -0.11 13.37
CA ARG A 36 -5.32 0.87 14.47
C ARG A 36 -4.54 0.42 15.70
N ARG A 37 -4.76 -0.82 16.16
CA ARG A 37 -4.06 -1.37 17.34
C ARG A 37 -2.57 -1.55 17.12
N PHE A 38 -2.18 -1.93 15.90
CA PHE A 38 -0.78 -2.00 15.51
C PHE A 38 -0.12 -0.61 15.60
N GLU A 39 -0.74 0.41 15.01
CA GLU A 39 -0.23 1.79 15.01
C GLU A 39 -0.14 2.39 16.43
N GLU A 40 -1.17 2.19 17.27
CA GLU A 40 -1.14 2.60 18.68
C GLU A 40 0.03 1.95 19.43
N LYS A 41 0.35 0.70 19.11
CA LYS A 41 1.51 0.02 19.69
C LYS A 41 2.84 0.57 19.16
N VAL A 42 2.93 0.87 17.88
CA VAL A 42 4.11 1.53 17.28
C VAL A 42 4.34 2.90 17.94
N GLU A 43 3.29 3.68 18.15
CA GLU A 43 3.35 4.97 18.86
C GLU A 43 3.88 4.80 20.29
N GLU A 44 3.38 3.81 21.04
CA GLU A 44 3.86 3.50 22.38
C GLU A 44 5.35 3.12 22.39
N LEU A 45 5.76 2.21 21.49
CA LEU A 45 7.15 1.74 21.38
C LEU A 45 8.11 2.87 20.96
N TYR A 46 7.64 3.80 20.14
CA TYR A 46 8.42 4.94 19.66
C TYR A 46 8.50 6.06 20.70
N LEU A 47 7.36 6.60 21.14
CA LEU A 47 7.30 7.80 21.99
C LEU A 47 7.59 7.52 23.47
N LYS A 48 7.19 6.36 23.98
CA LYS A 48 7.28 6.07 25.42
C LYS A 48 8.45 5.19 25.80
N MET A 49 8.81 4.25 24.92
CA MET A 49 9.86 3.26 25.21
C MET A 49 11.17 3.52 24.46
N ALA A 50 11.18 4.39 23.45
CA ALA A 50 12.34 4.68 22.61
C ALA A 50 12.99 3.41 21.99
N LEU A 51 12.17 2.39 21.70
CA LEU A 51 12.64 1.11 21.14
C LEU A 51 12.73 1.11 19.61
N ILE A 52 12.02 2.02 18.96
CA ILE A 52 12.06 2.23 17.51
C ILE A 52 12.97 3.42 17.24
N THR A 53 14.00 3.23 16.43
CA THR A 53 14.96 4.28 16.08
C THR A 53 14.66 4.89 14.72
N GLY A 54 14.95 6.18 14.55
CA GLY A 54 14.70 6.91 13.31
C GLY A 54 13.25 7.36 13.17
N PRO A 55 12.83 7.89 12.00
CA PRO A 55 11.50 8.44 11.83
C PRO A 55 10.42 7.35 11.75
N SER A 56 9.31 7.54 12.47
CA SER A 56 8.12 6.69 12.39
C SER A 56 6.90 7.49 11.94
N HIS A 57 6.20 7.01 10.90
CA HIS A 57 5.06 7.71 10.29
C HIS A 57 3.80 6.85 10.40
N LEU A 58 2.96 7.18 11.38
CA LEU A 58 1.79 6.37 11.72
C LEU A 58 0.71 6.40 10.63
N TYR A 59 -0.03 5.32 10.45
CA TYR A 59 -1.16 5.19 9.52
C TYR A 59 -2.54 5.47 10.16
N LEU A 60 -2.54 6.12 11.34
CA LEU A 60 -3.76 6.43 12.10
C LEU A 60 -4.74 7.28 11.28
N GLY A 61 -6.00 6.84 11.23
CA GLY A 61 -7.09 7.52 10.53
C GLY A 61 -7.20 7.18 9.04
N MET A 62 -6.27 6.41 8.49
CA MET A 62 -6.24 6.03 7.07
C MET A 62 -6.56 4.54 6.86
N GLU A 63 -6.96 3.80 7.90
CA GLU A 63 -7.05 2.34 7.90
C GLU A 63 -7.98 1.77 6.82
N ALA A 64 -9.04 2.52 6.50
CA ALA A 64 -9.99 2.17 5.46
C ALA A 64 -9.36 2.17 4.05
N ILE A 65 -8.38 3.04 3.79
CA ILE A 65 -7.71 3.15 2.49
C ILE A 65 -6.90 1.87 2.22
N ALA A 66 -6.00 1.53 3.15
CA ALA A 66 -5.19 0.32 3.02
C ALA A 66 -6.06 -0.95 2.97
N THR A 67 -7.09 -1.03 3.82
CA THR A 67 -8.00 -2.19 3.87
C THR A 67 -8.81 -2.33 2.60
N GLY A 68 -9.55 -1.29 2.20
CA GLY A 68 -10.43 -1.32 1.04
C GLY A 68 -9.69 -1.58 -0.25
N ALA A 69 -8.57 -0.88 -0.48
CA ALA A 69 -7.77 -1.10 -1.67
C ALA A 69 -7.14 -2.50 -1.69
N SER A 70 -6.68 -3.01 -0.54
CA SER A 70 -6.12 -4.37 -0.49
C SER A 70 -7.14 -5.46 -0.78
N GLU A 71 -8.41 -5.31 -0.36
CA GLU A 71 -9.46 -6.29 -0.67
C GLU A 71 -9.95 -6.20 -2.11
N ALA A 72 -9.87 -5.03 -2.74
CA ALA A 72 -10.23 -4.85 -4.15
C ALA A 72 -9.14 -5.37 -5.12
N LEU A 73 -7.89 -5.44 -4.66
CA LEU A 73 -6.77 -5.95 -5.43
C LEU A 73 -6.66 -7.47 -5.32
N ARG A 74 -6.15 -8.11 -6.36
CA ARG A 74 -5.78 -9.52 -6.30
C ARG A 74 -4.52 -9.71 -5.45
N GLU A 75 -4.34 -10.91 -4.93
CA GLU A 75 -3.14 -11.24 -4.15
C GLU A 75 -1.85 -11.08 -4.96
N ASP A 76 -1.90 -11.33 -6.27
CA ASP A 76 -0.76 -11.22 -7.18
C ASP A 76 -0.57 -9.86 -7.84
N ASP A 77 -1.43 -8.88 -7.54
CA ASP A 77 -1.21 -7.49 -7.95
C ASP A 77 -0.08 -6.85 -7.15
N TYR A 78 0.68 -5.97 -7.80
CA TYR A 78 1.79 -5.27 -7.16
C TYR A 78 1.31 -4.02 -6.43
N VAL A 79 1.89 -3.76 -5.26
CA VAL A 79 1.59 -2.59 -4.44
C VAL A 79 2.86 -1.81 -4.14
N LEU A 80 2.82 -0.50 -4.37
CA LEU A 80 3.86 0.44 -3.98
C LEU A 80 3.26 1.43 -2.98
N ALA A 81 3.89 1.56 -1.82
CA ALA A 81 3.51 2.44 -0.75
C ALA A 81 4.48 3.63 -0.61
N THR A 82 4.11 4.59 0.24
CA THR A 82 4.98 5.68 0.69
C THR A 82 5.71 5.30 1.99
N TYR A 83 6.40 6.26 2.59
CA TYR A 83 6.93 6.16 3.95
C TYR A 83 5.87 5.87 5.01
N ARG A 84 4.59 6.11 4.72
CA ARG A 84 3.46 5.76 5.58
C ARG A 84 2.92 4.37 5.19
N GLY A 85 3.81 3.39 5.19
CA GLY A 85 3.53 2.06 4.61
C GLY A 85 2.87 1.06 5.56
N HIS A 86 2.86 1.30 6.88
CA HIS A 86 2.54 0.29 7.90
C HIS A 86 1.16 -0.35 7.68
N GLY A 87 0.13 0.47 7.48
CA GLY A 87 -1.23 0.00 7.20
C GLY A 87 -1.32 -0.88 5.94
N HIS A 88 -0.56 -0.57 4.88
CA HIS A 88 -0.51 -1.39 3.68
C HIS A 88 0.14 -2.76 3.94
N ALA A 89 1.22 -2.79 4.73
CA ALA A 89 1.88 -4.03 5.12
C ALA A 89 0.94 -4.96 5.90
N VAL A 90 0.23 -4.41 6.89
CA VAL A 90 -0.77 -5.14 7.69
C VAL A 90 -1.96 -5.57 6.83
N ALA A 91 -2.52 -4.67 6.01
CA ALA A 91 -3.71 -4.95 5.21
C ALA A 91 -3.48 -6.07 4.17
N ARG A 92 -2.27 -6.14 3.60
CA ARG A 92 -1.83 -7.18 2.68
C ARG A 92 -1.37 -8.47 3.38
N GLY A 93 -1.47 -8.53 4.70
CA GLY A 93 -1.22 -9.74 5.48
C GLY A 93 0.27 -10.07 5.67
N THR A 94 1.14 -9.05 5.70
CA THR A 94 2.51 -9.24 6.18
C THR A 94 2.46 -9.67 7.65
N PRO A 95 3.16 -10.74 8.06
CA PRO A 95 3.15 -11.18 9.45
C PRO A 95 3.58 -10.05 10.38
N LEU A 96 2.76 -9.74 11.40
CA LEU A 96 2.99 -8.60 12.30
C LEU A 96 4.38 -8.64 12.94
N TYR A 97 4.89 -9.83 13.27
CA TYR A 97 6.22 -9.98 13.85
C TYR A 97 7.31 -9.46 12.91
N ARG A 98 7.21 -9.66 11.58
CA ARG A 98 8.18 -9.16 10.61
C ARG A 98 8.12 -7.64 10.51
N ILE A 99 6.91 -7.08 10.57
CA ILE A 99 6.73 -5.62 10.56
C ILE A 99 7.40 -5.04 11.80
N PHE A 100 7.12 -5.56 13.00
CA PHE A 100 7.75 -5.13 14.24
C PHE A 100 9.27 -5.37 14.25
N ALA A 101 9.75 -6.49 13.74
CA ALA A 101 11.17 -6.79 13.58
C ALA A 101 11.86 -5.73 12.74
N GLU A 102 11.26 -5.34 11.60
CA GLU A 102 11.81 -4.28 10.76
C GLU A 102 11.83 -2.93 11.49
N LEU A 103 10.75 -2.56 12.18
CA LEU A 103 10.68 -1.33 12.97
C LEU A 103 11.74 -1.28 14.09
N MET A 104 12.10 -2.44 14.64
CA MET A 104 13.11 -2.57 15.70
C MET A 104 14.52 -2.90 15.16
N GLY A 105 14.74 -2.81 13.85
CA GLY A 105 16.05 -3.04 13.24
C GLY A 105 16.58 -4.47 13.38
N ARG A 106 15.68 -5.46 13.32
CA ARG A 106 16.01 -6.89 13.47
C ARG A 106 16.08 -7.60 12.11
N VAL A 107 16.95 -8.61 12.04
CA VAL A 107 17.28 -9.35 10.80
C VAL A 107 16.10 -10.11 10.18
N ASP A 108 15.08 -10.44 10.98
CA ASP A 108 13.86 -11.10 10.55
C ASP A 108 12.80 -10.13 9.98
N GLY A 109 13.13 -8.83 9.96
CA GLY A 109 12.33 -7.78 9.33
C GLY A 109 12.11 -7.98 7.83
N THR A 110 11.13 -7.26 7.28
CA THR A 110 10.75 -7.34 5.86
C THR A 110 11.88 -6.98 4.90
N CYS A 111 12.82 -6.14 5.36
CA CYS A 111 14.04 -5.70 4.67
C CYS A 111 15.31 -6.06 5.46
N GLY A 112 15.23 -7.05 6.36
CA GLY A 112 16.35 -7.44 7.21
C GLY A 112 16.73 -6.44 8.31
N GLY A 113 15.81 -5.54 8.67
CA GLY A 113 16.02 -4.55 9.72
C GLY A 113 16.80 -3.30 9.29
N ILE A 114 17.08 -3.15 7.99
CA ILE A 114 17.87 -2.03 7.45
C ILE A 114 16.96 -0.89 6.97
N GLY A 115 15.73 -1.21 6.58
CA GLY A 115 14.79 -0.25 6.03
C GLY A 115 14.03 0.53 7.10
N GLY A 116 13.73 -0.10 8.23
CA GLY A 116 12.96 0.53 9.31
C GLY A 116 11.56 0.97 8.87
N SER A 117 10.99 1.95 9.57
CA SER A 117 9.60 2.37 9.38
C SER A 117 9.25 2.80 7.96
N MET A 118 10.10 3.56 7.27
CA MET A 118 9.74 4.14 5.97
C MET A 118 9.78 3.12 4.82
N HIS A 119 10.40 1.96 5.05
CA HIS A 119 10.57 0.91 4.04
C HIS A 119 9.84 -0.38 4.41
N VAL A 120 9.17 -0.43 5.57
CA VAL A 120 8.58 -1.67 6.13
C VAL A 120 7.58 -2.36 5.20
N ALA A 121 6.86 -1.59 4.39
CA ALA A 121 5.95 -2.12 3.37
C ALA A 121 6.68 -2.49 2.07
N THR A 122 7.82 -3.16 2.20
CA THR A 122 8.58 -3.77 1.11
C THR A 122 8.79 -5.23 1.47
N TRP A 123 7.97 -6.12 0.91
CA TRP A 123 8.04 -7.56 1.15
C TRP A 123 7.48 -8.33 -0.04
N LYS A 124 8.37 -8.99 -0.79
CA LYS A 124 8.06 -9.62 -2.08
C LYS A 124 7.00 -10.72 -1.95
N GLU A 125 6.93 -11.41 -0.82
CA GLU A 125 6.00 -12.51 -0.55
C GLU A 125 4.54 -12.04 -0.52
N LYS A 126 4.29 -10.73 -0.40
CA LYS A 126 2.95 -10.12 -0.50
C LYS A 126 2.81 -9.12 -1.64
N ASN A 127 3.76 -9.15 -2.58
CA ASN A 127 3.82 -8.23 -3.71
C ASN A 127 3.82 -6.74 -3.30
N LEU A 128 4.35 -6.46 -2.10
CA LEU A 128 4.66 -5.12 -1.63
C LEU A 128 6.05 -4.78 -2.16
N MET A 129 6.11 -4.15 -3.32
CA MET A 129 7.35 -4.07 -4.11
C MET A 129 8.25 -2.91 -3.72
N LEU A 130 7.68 -1.86 -3.13
CA LEU A 130 8.41 -0.67 -2.71
C LEU A 130 7.63 0.11 -1.65
N ALA A 131 8.32 0.54 -0.61
CA ALA A 131 7.94 1.68 0.21
C ALA A 131 9.10 2.68 0.21
N THR A 132 8.81 3.97 0.00
CA THR A 132 9.84 5.00 -0.22
C THR A 132 9.59 6.28 0.57
N ALA A 133 10.66 6.86 1.11
CA ALA A 133 10.67 8.16 1.77
C ALA A 133 10.73 9.34 0.80
N ILE A 134 11.08 9.10 -0.47
CA ILE A 134 11.18 10.16 -1.47
C ILE A 134 9.79 10.44 -2.05
N VAL A 135 9.23 11.59 -1.70
CA VAL A 135 7.88 12.01 -2.10
C VAL A 135 7.72 11.94 -3.63
N GLY A 136 6.68 11.25 -4.10
CA GLY A 136 6.34 11.09 -5.52
C GLY A 136 7.19 10.09 -6.30
N SER A 137 8.31 9.61 -5.76
CA SER A 137 9.24 8.73 -6.50
C SER A 137 8.65 7.38 -6.92
N ASN A 138 7.64 6.86 -6.19
CA ASN A 138 7.00 5.60 -6.52
C ASN A 138 6.09 5.67 -7.77
N ILE A 139 5.64 6.85 -8.18
CA ILE A 139 4.72 7.05 -9.31
C ILE A 139 5.37 6.67 -10.66
N PRO A 140 6.55 7.22 -11.03
CA PRO A 140 7.23 6.78 -12.26
C PRO A 140 7.72 5.33 -12.16
N ILE A 141 8.07 4.85 -10.97
CA ILE A 141 8.44 3.43 -10.76
C ILE A 141 7.23 2.52 -11.06
N ALA A 142 6.05 2.85 -10.53
CA ALA A 142 4.82 2.12 -10.82
C ALA A 142 4.50 2.12 -12.32
N THR A 143 4.72 3.24 -12.99
CA THR A 143 4.57 3.37 -14.45
C THR A 143 5.48 2.39 -15.20
N GLY A 144 6.76 2.32 -14.82
CA GLY A 144 7.71 1.36 -15.39
C GLY A 144 7.33 -0.10 -15.11
N MET A 145 6.85 -0.40 -13.90
CA MET A 145 6.35 -1.73 -13.55
C MET A 145 5.10 -2.10 -14.35
N GLY A 146 4.17 -1.16 -14.53
CA GLY A 146 2.99 -1.36 -15.39
C GLY A 146 3.38 -1.63 -16.84
N LEU A 147 4.37 -0.92 -17.37
CA LEU A 147 4.92 -1.20 -18.70
C LEU A 147 5.46 -2.63 -18.80
N ALA A 148 6.17 -3.10 -17.76
CA ALA A 148 6.67 -4.47 -17.71
C ALA A 148 5.54 -5.51 -17.68
N VAL A 149 4.52 -5.32 -16.83
CA VAL A 149 3.32 -6.16 -16.76
C VAL A 149 2.65 -6.26 -18.14
N LYS A 150 2.46 -5.10 -18.80
CA LYS A 150 1.88 -5.03 -20.15
C LYS A 150 2.72 -5.77 -21.18
N LYS A 151 4.03 -5.55 -21.19
CA LYS A 151 4.96 -6.19 -22.16
C LYS A 151 5.01 -7.71 -22.00
N LYS A 152 4.83 -8.21 -20.77
CA LYS A 152 4.77 -9.65 -20.49
C LYS A 152 3.39 -10.26 -20.74
N GLY A 153 2.37 -9.46 -21.05
CA GLY A 153 1.00 -9.94 -21.21
C GLY A 153 0.39 -10.48 -19.91
N GLU A 154 0.86 -10.02 -18.75
CA GLU A 154 0.35 -10.44 -17.45
C GLU A 154 -1.01 -9.78 -17.17
N ALA A 155 -1.96 -10.57 -16.66
CA ALA A 155 -3.26 -10.07 -16.21
C ALA A 155 -3.18 -9.58 -14.76
N ARG A 156 -2.36 -8.54 -14.52
CA ARG A 156 -2.11 -7.91 -13.22
C ARG A 156 -2.19 -6.40 -13.33
N VAL A 157 -2.34 -5.73 -12.19
CA VAL A 157 -2.18 -4.29 -12.07
C VAL A 157 -1.07 -3.93 -11.08
N VAL A 158 -0.61 -2.68 -11.18
CA VAL A 158 0.27 -2.06 -10.19
C VAL A 158 -0.51 -0.96 -9.48
N ALA A 159 -0.70 -1.08 -8.17
CA ALA A 159 -1.30 -0.03 -7.35
C ALA A 159 -0.21 0.84 -6.71
N ALA A 160 -0.28 2.15 -6.91
CA ALA A 160 0.67 3.12 -6.38
C ALA A 160 -0.04 4.11 -5.48
N PHE A 161 0.23 4.03 -4.18
CA PHE A 161 -0.29 4.96 -3.18
C PHE A 161 0.64 6.16 -3.03
N PHE A 162 0.11 7.37 -3.02
CA PHE A 162 0.85 8.60 -2.78
C PHE A 162 -0.02 9.58 -1.99
N GLY A 163 0.60 10.61 -1.41
CA GLY A 163 -0.15 11.67 -0.75
C GLY A 163 -0.41 12.84 -1.70
N ASP A 164 -1.39 13.67 -1.36
CA ASP A 164 -1.74 14.92 -2.04
C ASP A 164 -0.52 15.81 -2.33
N GLY A 165 0.41 15.94 -1.37
CA GLY A 165 1.64 16.72 -1.56
C GLY A 165 2.52 16.23 -2.72
N ALA A 166 2.44 14.94 -3.08
CA ALA A 166 3.22 14.37 -4.18
C ALA A 166 2.73 14.82 -5.56
N VAL A 167 1.47 15.27 -5.67
CA VAL A 167 0.88 15.77 -6.92
C VAL A 167 1.65 16.96 -7.49
N ASN A 168 2.28 17.74 -6.61
CA ASN A 168 3.08 18.91 -6.98
C ASN A 168 4.51 18.57 -7.44
N SER A 169 4.89 17.28 -7.47
CA SER A 169 6.22 16.86 -7.90
C SER A 169 6.32 16.72 -9.43
N GLY A 170 7.51 16.92 -9.98
CA GLY A 170 7.77 16.59 -11.40
C GLY A 170 7.55 15.10 -11.70
N ALA A 171 7.92 14.23 -10.74
CA ALA A 171 7.73 12.78 -10.84
C ALA A 171 6.27 12.37 -11.04
N PHE A 172 5.33 13.07 -10.39
CA PHE A 172 3.89 12.85 -10.61
C PHE A 172 3.50 13.15 -12.06
N ASN A 173 3.86 14.33 -12.55
CA ASN A 173 3.49 14.79 -13.89
C ASN A 173 4.08 13.88 -14.98
N GLU A 174 5.36 13.53 -14.86
CA GLU A 174 6.03 12.64 -15.80
C GLU A 174 5.45 11.22 -15.75
N GLY A 175 5.30 10.66 -14.55
CA GLY A 175 4.82 9.30 -14.35
C GLY A 175 3.41 9.08 -14.90
N ILE A 176 2.45 9.94 -14.52
CA ILE A 176 1.06 9.79 -14.98
C ILE A 176 0.93 10.08 -16.47
N ASN A 177 1.65 11.06 -17.02
CA ASN A 177 1.64 11.35 -18.45
C ASN A 177 2.13 10.13 -19.26
N LEU A 178 3.27 9.55 -18.88
CA LEU A 178 3.78 8.34 -19.52
C LEU A 178 2.83 7.15 -19.35
N ALA A 179 2.24 6.99 -18.16
CA ALA A 179 1.29 5.92 -17.91
C ALA A 179 0.07 6.00 -18.84
N ALA A 180 -0.44 7.21 -19.06
CA ALA A 180 -1.56 7.47 -19.96
C ALA A 180 -1.19 7.21 -21.43
N VAL A 181 -0.07 7.76 -21.90
CA VAL A 181 0.41 7.60 -23.29
C VAL A 181 0.65 6.13 -23.61
N TRP A 182 1.31 5.41 -22.70
CA TRP A 182 1.62 4.00 -22.90
C TRP A 182 0.46 3.07 -22.55
N LYS A 183 -0.64 3.58 -21.97
CA LYS A 183 -1.81 2.80 -21.53
C LYS A 183 -1.37 1.59 -20.70
N VAL A 184 -0.62 1.84 -19.63
CA VAL A 184 -0.11 0.80 -18.71
C VAL A 184 -1.14 0.48 -17.62
N PRO A 185 -1.19 -0.76 -17.12
CA PRO A 185 -2.13 -1.18 -16.07
C PRO A 185 -1.67 -0.72 -14.68
N VAL A 186 -1.80 0.58 -14.40
CA VAL A 186 -1.44 1.18 -13.12
C VAL A 186 -2.65 1.88 -12.52
N ILE A 187 -2.89 1.68 -11.23
CA ILE A 187 -3.90 2.38 -10.42
C ILE A 187 -3.17 3.35 -9.51
N PHE A 188 -3.37 4.65 -9.75
CA PHE A 188 -2.82 5.74 -8.94
C PHE A 188 -3.84 6.10 -7.85
N ILE A 189 -3.45 5.95 -6.58
CA ILE A 189 -4.31 6.18 -5.41
C ILE A 189 -3.69 7.32 -4.58
N CYS A 190 -4.34 8.48 -4.61
CA CYS A 190 -3.96 9.68 -3.86
C CYS A 190 -4.64 9.73 -2.48
#